data_AF-A0A7C2XG92-F1
#
_entry.id   AF-A0A7C2XG92-F1
#
_cell.length_a   1.000
_cell.length_b   1.000
_cell.length_c   1.000
_cell.angle_alpha   90.00
_cell.angle_beta   90.00
_cell.angle_gamma   90.00
#
_symmetry.space_group_name_H-M   'P 1'
#
loop_
_entity.id
_entity.type
_entity.pdbx_description
1 polymer ?
#
loop_
_entity_poly.entity_id
_entity_poly.type
_entity_poly.pdbx_seq_one_letter_code
_entity_poly.pdbx_strand_id
1 'polypeptide(L)' 'MEELVCYCFGYSTADIEEDVRLNGRSTILEKILSEKKAGACQCAVKNPKGR' A
#
# COMPACT_ATOMS: atom_id res chain seq x y z
N MET A 1 8.99 10.61 10.11
CA MET A 1 9.16 9.72 8.93
C MET A 1 7.81 9.03 8.79
N GLU A 2 7.11 9.26 7.70
CA GLU A 2 5.80 8.64 7.48
C GLU A 2 5.97 7.12 7.38
N GLU A 3 5.16 6.37 8.12
CA GLU A 3 5.22 4.92 8.10
C GLU A 3 4.64 4.41 6.77
N LEU A 4 5.53 3.94 5.89
CA LEU A 4 5.11 3.31 4.64
C LEU A 4 4.45 1.98 4.92
N VAL A 5 3.20 1.85 4.46
CA VAL A 5 2.44 0.61 4.46
C VAL A 5 2.78 -0.22 3.22
N CYS A 6 2.98 0.42 2.07
CA CYS A 6 3.37 -0.26 0.83
C CYS A 6 4.65 0.33 0.22
N TYR A 7 5.77 -0.35 0.41
CA TYR A 7 7.06 0.04 -0.17
C TYR A 7 7.14 -0.15 -1.70
N CYS A 8 6.24 -0.94 -2.29
CA CYS A 8 6.24 -1.13 -3.74
C CYS A 8 5.68 0.10 -4.48
N PHE A 9 4.67 0.76 -3.90
CA PHE A 9 3.92 1.84 -4.51
C PHE A 9 4.03 3.17 -3.75
N GLY A 10 4.73 3.20 -2.61
CA GLY A 10 5.00 4.42 -1.85
C GLY A 10 3.84 4.90 -0.99
N TYR A 11 2.87 4.04 -0.67
CA TYR A 11 1.72 4.44 0.16
C TYR A 11 2.06 4.42 1.65
N SER A 12 1.79 5.52 2.32
CA SER A 12 1.85 5.71 3.77
C SER A 12 0.52 5.39 4.44
N THR A 13 0.54 5.31 5.78
CA THR A 13 -0.69 5.26 6.58
C THR A 13 -1.56 6.50 6.33
N ALA A 14 -0.97 7.69 6.21
CA ALA A 14 -1.70 8.93 5.99
C ALA A 14 -2.43 8.94 4.64
N ASP A 15 -1.82 8.38 3.59
CA ASP A 15 -2.47 8.24 2.28
C ASP A 15 -3.71 7.35 2.37
N ILE A 16 -3.62 6.25 3.12
CA ILE A 16 -4.74 5.31 3.31
C ILE A 16 -5.85 5.95 4.13
N GLU A 17 -5.51 6.68 5.20
CA GLU A 17 -6.49 7.39 6.02
C GLU A 17 -7.24 8.47 5.22
N GLU A 18 -6.51 9.27 4.45
CA GLU A 18 -7.09 10.29 3.58
C GLU A 18 -7.96 9.69 2.49
N ASP A 19 -7.52 8.60 1.86
CA ASP A 19 -8.28 7.85 0.87
C ASP A 19 -9.60 7.31 1.44
N VAL A 20 -9.60 6.78 2.67
CA VAL A 20 -10.83 6.37 3.36
C VAL A 20 -11.72 7.58 3.63
N ARG A 21 -11.16 8.70 4.08
CA ARG A 21 -11.93 9.93 4.36
C ARG A 21 -12.62 10.46 3.10
N LEU A 22 -11.97 10.38 1.95
CA LEU A 22 -12.50 10.87 0.66
C LEU A 22 -13.48 9.90 0.00
N ASN A 23 -13.24 8.59 0.09
CA ASN A 23 -13.97 7.58 -0.68
C ASN A 23 -14.93 6.72 0.18
N GLY A 24 -14.90 6.87 1.51
CA GLY A 24 -15.65 6.03 2.45
C GLY A 24 -15.12 4.60 2.60
N ARG A 25 -14.08 4.23 1.85
CA ARG A 25 -13.35 2.95 1.88
C ARG A 25 -11.96 3.17 1.31
N SER A 26 -11.01 2.28 1.60
CA SER A 26 -9.65 2.43 1.05
C SER A 26 -9.54 1.83 -0.35
N THR A 27 -9.55 2.68 -1.37
CA THR A 27 -9.23 2.32 -2.76
C THR A 27 -7.74 1.98 -2.93
N ILE A 28 -6.87 2.59 -2.13
CA ILE A 28 -5.43 2.30 -2.08
C ILE A 28 -5.19 0.86 -1.62
N LEU A 29 -5.85 0.43 -0.55
CA LEU A 29 -5.72 -0.93 -0.05
C LEU A 29 -6.19 -1.95 -1.09
N GLU A 30 -7.31 -1.67 -1.77
CA GLU A 30 -7.82 -2.51 -2.86
C GLU A 30 -6.82 -2.62 -4.01
N LYS A 31 -6.19 -1.50 -4.40
CA LYS A 31 -5.13 -1.50 -5.40
C LYS A 31 -3.96 -2.37 -4.93
N ILE A 32 -3.45 -2.19 -3.73
CA ILE A 32 -2.32 -2.98 -3.19
C ILE A 32 -2.65 -4.48 -3.23
N LEU A 33 -3.86 -4.87 -2.81
CA LEU A 33 -4.29 -6.27 -2.82
C LEU A 33 -4.38 -6.84 -4.25
N SER A 34 -4.92 -6.05 -5.19
CA SER A 34 -5.00 -6.43 -6.61
C SER A 34 -3.61 -6.65 -7.22
N GLU A 35 -2.69 -5.71 -7.01
CA GLU A 35 -1.31 -5.79 -7.51
C GLU A 35 -0.54 -6.97 -6.90
N LYS A 36 -0.75 -7.23 -5.60
CA LYS A 36 -0.17 -8.39 -4.92
C LYS A 36 -0.68 -9.70 -5.53
N LYS A 37 -2.00 -9.79 -5.79
CA LYS A 37 -2.61 -10.95 -6.46
C LYS A 37 -2.10 -11.13 -7.89
N ALA A 38 -1.83 -10.03 -8.59
CA ALA A 38 -1.27 -10.04 -9.93
C ALA A 38 0.23 -10.36 -9.98
N GLY A 39 0.91 -10.47 -8.82
CA GLY A 39 2.35 -10.71 -8.76
C GLY A 39 3.21 -9.50 -9.15
N ALA A 40 2.63 -8.29 -9.19
CA ALA A 40 3.33 -7.06 -9.56
C ALA A 40 4.17 -6.47 -8.42
N CYS A 41 4.07 -7.02 -7.21
CA CYS A 41 4.78 -6.55 -6.03
C CYS A 41 6.20 -7.13 -5.92
N GLN A 42 7.13 -6.31 -5.45
CA GLN A 42 8.51 -6.70 -5.13
C GLN A 42 8.76 -6.66 -3.61
N CYS A 43 7.80 -7.13 -2.81
CA CYS A 43 7.85 -7.01 -1.33
C CYS A 43 9.13 -7.61 -0.73
N ALA A 44 9.59 -8.75 -1.26
CA ALA A 44 10.82 -9.41 -0.79
C ALA A 44 12.08 -8.55 -0.93
N VAL A 45 12.09 -7.58 -1.87
CA VAL A 45 13.22 -6.71 -2.17
C VAL A 45 13.02 -5.31 -1.58
N LYS A 46 11.82 -4.75 -1.73
CA LYS A 46 11.53 -3.35 -1.38
C LYS A 46 11.06 -3.16 0.05
N ASN A 47 10.38 -4.14 0.66
CA ASN A 47 9.91 -4.00 2.04
C ASN A 47 11.06 -4.40 2.99
N PRO A 48 11.45 -3.54 3.96
CA PRO A 48 12.46 -3.90 4.97
C PRO A 48 12.13 -5.19 5.75
N LYS A 49 10.85 -5.55 5.85
CA LYS A 49 10.40 -6.80 6.50
C LYS A 49 10.41 -8.02 5.56
N GLY A 50 10.69 -7.82 4.28
CA GLY A 50 10.72 -8.86 3.24
C GLY A 50 9.37 -9.47 2.89
N ARG A 51 8.24 -8.92 3.37
CA ARG A 51 6.89 -9.47 3.18
C ARG A 51 5.80 -8.41 3.17
#